data_AF-A0A1L6R0Q1-F1
#
_entry.id   AF-A0A1L6R0Q1-F1
#
_cell.length_a   1.000
_cell.length_b   1.000
_cell.length_c   1.000
_cell.angle_alpha   90.00
_cell.angle_beta   90.00
_cell.angle_gamma   90.00
#
_symmetry.space_group_name_H-M   'P 1'
#
loop_
_entity.id
_entity.type
_entity.pdbx_description
1 polymer ?
#
loop_
_entity_poly.entity_id
_entity_poly.type
_entity_poly.pdbx_seq_one_letter_code
_entity_poly.pdbx_strand_id
1 'polypeptide(L)'
;MAFEKLSRSIDELNYNLKAFAHSNAEYYKLEFFKQAMKGAIGLVQGLLLGIFFIFALILLSVAVAILISEAIGTPSSGYFIVGGFYFLLFLGILFFGRKPIEKILLVKVSRKFFND
;
A
#
# COMPACT_ATOMS: atom_id res chain seq x y z
N MET A 1 -26.33 -42.70 -19.65
CA MET A 1 -26.39 -43.00 -18.20
C MET A 1 -25.29 -42.28 -17.39
N ALA A 2 -24.02 -42.32 -17.79
CA ALA A 2 -22.94 -41.65 -17.04
C ALA A 2 -23.04 -40.10 -17.00
N PHE A 3 -23.38 -39.48 -18.14
CA PHE A 3 -23.57 -38.02 -18.24
C PHE A 3 -24.72 -37.50 -17.36
N GLU A 4 -25.77 -38.30 -17.23
CA GLU A 4 -26.95 -37.95 -16.43
C GLU A 4 -26.66 -38.05 -14.92
N LYS A 5 -25.85 -39.03 -14.50
CA LYS A 5 -25.31 -39.09 -13.13
C LYS A 5 -24.42 -37.90 -12.82
N LEU A 6 -23.55 -37.51 -13.76
CA LEU A 6 -22.68 -36.34 -13.60
C LEU A 6 -23.49 -35.04 -13.48
N SER A 7 -24.51 -34.85 -14.33
CA SER A 7 -25.40 -33.70 -14.26
C SER A 7 -26.12 -33.64 -12.91
N ARG A 8 -26.69 -34.76 -12.44
CA ARG A 8 -27.38 -34.82 -11.14
C ARG A 8 -26.44 -34.54 -9.97
N SER A 9 -25.20 -35.04 -10.01
CA SER A 9 -24.21 -34.73 -8.97
C SER A 9 -23.76 -33.27 -8.99
N ILE A 10 -23.68 -32.62 -10.16
CA ILE A 10 -23.41 -31.17 -10.26
C ILE A 10 -24.59 -30.36 -9.71
N ASP A 11 -25.83 -30.76 -9.99
CA ASP A 11 -27.02 -30.11 -9.45
C ASP A 11 -27.14 -30.26 -7.91
N GLU A 12 -26.86 -31.44 -7.37
CA GLU A 12 -26.79 -31.68 -5.92
C GLU A 12 -25.66 -30.90 -5.24
N LEU A 13 -24.47 -30.84 -5.86
CA LEU A 13 -23.36 -30.01 -5.37
C LEU A 13 -23.76 -28.54 -5.33
N ASN A 14 -24.40 -28.04 -6.39
CA ASN A 14 -24.82 -26.64 -6.46
C ASN A 14 -25.90 -26.31 -5.42
N TYR A 15 -26.85 -27.22 -5.20
CA TYR A 15 -27.88 -27.10 -4.17
C TYR A 15 -27.28 -27.07 -2.75
N ASN A 16 -26.37 -28.00 -2.45
CA ASN A 16 -25.68 -28.07 -1.16
C ASN A 16 -24.79 -26.84 -0.94
N LEU A 17 -24.04 -26.39 -1.95
CA LEU A 17 -23.25 -25.17 -1.87
C LEU A 17 -24.12 -23.93 -1.61
N LYS A 18 -25.32 -23.85 -2.20
CA LYS A 18 -26.27 -22.77 -1.96
C LYS A 18 -26.82 -22.81 -0.54
N ALA A 19 -27.15 -23.98 -0.01
CA ALA A 19 -27.62 -24.17 1.37
C ALA A 19 -26.52 -23.87 2.41
N PHE A 20 -25.29 -24.33 2.18
CA PHE A 20 -24.12 -24.05 3.01
C PHE A 20 -23.70 -22.58 2.96
N ALA A 21 -23.76 -21.95 1.79
CA ALA A 21 -23.54 -20.51 1.64
C ALA A 21 -24.62 -19.72 2.38
N HIS A 22 -25.88 -20.15 2.33
CA HIS A 22 -26.98 -19.47 3.00
C HIS A 22 -26.91 -19.57 4.54
N SER A 23 -26.52 -20.73 5.08
CA SER A 23 -26.42 -20.96 6.53
C SER A 23 -25.21 -20.30 7.18
N ASN A 24 -24.09 -20.11 6.46
CA ASN A 24 -22.87 -19.50 7.00
C ASN A 24 -22.63 -18.07 6.49
N ALA A 25 -23.52 -17.54 5.64
CA ALA A 25 -23.40 -16.22 5.04
C ALA A 25 -23.22 -15.10 6.07
N GLU A 26 -23.95 -15.14 7.19
CA GLU A 26 -23.84 -14.11 8.22
C GLU A 26 -22.48 -14.10 8.90
N TYR A 27 -21.94 -15.30 9.18
CA TYR A 27 -20.61 -15.45 9.78
C TYR A 27 -19.51 -14.93 8.84
N TYR A 28 -19.54 -15.32 7.56
CA TYR A 28 -18.57 -14.85 6.57
C TYR A 28 -18.72 -13.36 6.26
N LYS A 29 -19.95 -12.82 6.26
CA LYS A 29 -20.21 -11.39 6.13
C LYS A 29 -19.58 -10.60 7.28
N LEU A 30 -19.69 -11.11 8.50
CA LEU A 30 -19.12 -10.47 9.68
C LEU A 30 -17.58 -10.59 9.72
N GLU A 31 -17.01 -11.74 9.37
CA GLU A 31 -15.56 -11.93 9.31
C GLU A 31 -14.92 -11.09 8.19
N PHE A 32 -15.54 -11.01 7.01
CA PHE A 32 -15.11 -10.09 5.95
C PHE A 32 -15.15 -8.64 6.41
N PHE A 33 -16.25 -8.23 7.05
CA PHE A 33 -16.39 -6.87 7.58
C PHE A 33 -15.31 -6.58 8.63
N LYS A 34 -15.05 -7.51 9.54
CA LYS A 34 -14.00 -7.39 10.56
C LYS A 34 -12.61 -7.28 9.95
N GLN A 35 -12.30 -8.08 8.93
CA GLN A 35 -11.01 -8.03 8.25
C GLN A 35 -10.84 -6.71 7.46
N ALA A 36 -11.90 -6.26 6.77
CA ALA A 36 -11.91 -4.97 6.08
C ALA A 36 -11.73 -3.81 7.07
N MET A 37 -12.44 -3.83 8.19
CA MET A 37 -12.34 -2.82 9.24
C MET A 37 -10.96 -2.80 9.89
N LYS A 38 -10.36 -3.97 10.19
CA LYS A 38 -8.97 -4.04 10.67
C LYS A 38 -7.98 -3.42 9.68
N GLY A 39 -8.16 -3.69 8.39
CA GLY A 39 -7.37 -3.07 7.33
C GLY A 39 -7.55 -1.55 7.30
N ALA A 40 -8.80 -1.07 7.34
CA ALA A 40 -9.12 0.35 7.35
C ALA A 40 -8.54 1.06 8.59
N ILE A 41 -8.65 0.45 9.78
CA ILE A 41 -8.07 0.98 11.02
C ILE A 41 -6.54 1.08 10.89
N GLY A 42 -5.88 0.03 10.39
CA GLY A 42 -4.44 0.04 10.17
C GLY A 42 -4.00 1.12 9.18
N LEU A 43 -4.76 1.32 8.09
CA LEU A 43 -4.51 2.40 7.13
C LEU A 43 -4.66 3.77 7.77
N VAL A 44 -5.73 4.00 8.54
CA VAL A 44 -5.96 5.28 9.23
C VAL A 44 -4.86 5.56 10.25
N GLN A 45 -4.48 4.57 11.07
CA GLN A 45 -3.39 4.70 12.02
C GLN A 45 -2.05 4.98 11.32
N GLY A 46 -1.76 4.28 10.23
CA GLY A 46 -0.56 4.50 9.43
C GLY A 46 -0.53 5.89 8.79
N LEU A 47 -1.66 6.38 8.28
CA LEU A 47 -1.79 7.73 7.74
C LEU A 47 -1.60 8.80 8.81
N LEU A 48 -2.24 8.64 9.98
CA LEU A 48 -2.08 9.57 11.10
C LEU A 48 -0.59 9.67 11.50
N LEU A 49 0.06 8.53 11.76
CA LEU A 49 1.48 8.51 12.11
C LEU A 49 2.36 9.08 10.98
N GLY A 50 2.05 8.75 9.72
CA GLY A 50 2.75 9.24 8.55
C GLY A 50 2.67 10.75 8.40
N ILE A 51 1.50 11.36 8.66
CA ILE A 51 1.33 12.81 8.61
C ILE A 51 2.18 13.49 9.67
N PHE A 52 2.16 13.03 10.92
CA PHE A 52 3.02 13.58 11.98
C PHE A 52 4.51 13.43 11.65
N PHE A 53 4.90 12.29 11.08
CA PHE A 53 6.28 12.05 10.67
C PHE A 53 6.73 12.99 9.54
N ILE A 54 5.90 13.15 8.51
CA ILE A 54 6.17 14.10 7.41
C ILE A 54 6.22 15.53 7.94
N PHE A 55 5.32 15.90 8.86
CA PHE A 55 5.30 17.21 9.47
C PHE A 55 6.61 17.49 10.25
N ALA A 56 7.07 16.52 11.05
CA ALA A 56 8.35 16.62 11.74
C ALA A 56 9.54 16.76 10.76
N LEU A 57 9.53 16.00 9.66
CA LEU A 57 10.57 16.11 8.62
C LEU A 57 10.59 17.48 7.95
N ILE A 58 9.43 18.08 7.67
CA ILE A 58 9.34 19.42 7.08
C ILE A 58 9.96 20.44 8.03
N LEU A 59 9.61 20.41 9.32
CA LEU A 59 10.18 21.31 10.32
C LEU A 59 11.70 21.15 10.44
N LEU A 60 12.19 19.91 10.48
CA LEU A 60 13.62 19.62 10.50
C LEU A 60 14.32 20.14 9.24
N SER A 61 13.71 19.97 8.06
CA SER A 61 14.25 20.49 6.81
C SER A 61 14.36 22.02 6.83
N VAL A 62 13.37 22.71 7.40
CA VAL A 62 13.41 24.17 7.57
C VAL A 62 14.51 24.57 8.54
N ALA A 63 14.66 23.86 9.67
CA ALA A 63 15.72 24.12 10.63
C ALA A 63 17.12 23.98 10.00
N VAL A 64 17.34 22.91 9.21
CA VAL A 64 18.59 22.70 8.47
C VAL A 64 18.82 23.82 7.45
N ALA A 65 17.77 24.25 6.72
CA ALA A 65 17.88 25.37 5.78
C ALA A 65 18.30 26.66 6.50
N ILE A 66 17.73 26.96 7.67
CA ILE A 66 18.10 28.14 8.45
C ILE A 66 19.57 28.07 8.90
N LEU A 67 20.02 26.93 9.42
CA LEU A 67 21.40 26.73 9.84
C LEU A 67 22.40 26.94 8.70
N ILE A 68 22.08 26.44 7.50
CA ILE A 68 22.90 26.63 6.31
C ILE A 68 22.89 28.10 5.87
N SER A 69 21.72 28.74 5.88
CA SER A 69 21.58 30.16 5.53
C SER A 69 22.38 31.07 6.45
N GLU A 70 22.39 30.79 7.75
CA GLU A 70 23.15 31.54 8.75
C GLU A 70 24.67 31.35 8.57
N ALA A 71 25.11 30.12 8.30
CA ALA A 71 26.52 29.82 8.03
C ALA A 71 27.07 30.53 6.77
N ILE A 72 26.24 30.72 5.75
CA ILE A 72 26.59 31.41 4.51
C ILE A 72 26.41 32.94 4.65
N GLY A 73 25.71 33.41 5.68
CA GLY A 73 25.42 34.83 5.91
C GLY A 73 24.38 35.41 4.93
N THR A 74 23.65 34.56 4.20
CA THR A 74 22.59 34.99 3.28
C THR A 74 21.30 34.23 3.56
N PRO A 75 20.18 34.91 3.89
CA PRO A 75 18.95 34.25 4.36
C PRO A 75 18.36 33.22 3.39
N SER A 76 18.55 33.42 2.08
CA SER A 76 17.93 32.59 1.05
C SER A 76 18.74 31.36 0.65
N SER A 77 20.05 31.32 0.95
CA SER A 77 20.96 30.31 0.39
C SER A 77 20.65 28.88 0.86
N GLY A 78 20.34 28.70 2.15
CA GLY A 78 20.02 27.39 2.72
C GLY A 78 18.76 26.78 2.11
N TYR A 79 17.74 27.59 1.80
CA TYR A 79 16.54 27.12 1.10
C TYR A 79 16.84 26.66 -0.33
N PHE A 80 17.70 27.38 -1.06
CA PHE A 80 18.10 27.00 -2.42
C PHE A 80 18.91 25.69 -2.43
N ILE A 81 19.81 25.51 -1.47
CA ILE A 81 20.63 24.30 -1.36
C ILE A 81 19.75 23.09 -1.03
N VAL A 82 18.89 23.21 -0.02
CA VAL A 82 17.99 22.13 0.40
C VAL A 82 16.98 21.83 -0.70
N GLY A 83 16.40 22.85 -1.35
CA GLY A 83 15.50 22.68 -2.49
C GLY A 83 16.18 22.02 -3.70
N GLY A 84 17.41 22.44 -4.03
CA GLY A 84 18.21 21.82 -5.10
C GLY A 84 18.54 20.36 -4.82
N PHE A 85 18.87 20.03 -3.56
CA PHE A 85 19.08 18.65 -3.13
C PHE A 85 17.83 17.78 -3.32
N TYR A 86 16.65 18.26 -2.89
CA TYR A 86 15.40 17.54 -3.12
C TYR A 86 15.06 17.40 -4.61
N PHE A 87 15.36 18.41 -5.42
CA PHE A 87 15.18 18.35 -6.87
C PHE A 87 16.09 17.31 -7.54
N LEU A 88 17.35 17.22 -7.11
CA LEU A 88 18.28 16.19 -7.59
C LEU A 88 17.84 14.79 -7.20
N LEU A 89 17.36 14.60 -5.96
CA LEU A 89 16.77 13.32 -5.53
C LEU A 89 15.56 12.96 -6.39
N PHE A 90 14.68 13.93 -6.68
CA PHE A 90 13.52 13.73 -7.53
C PHE A 90 13.93 13.29 -8.95
N LEU A 91 14.91 13.96 -9.56
CA LEU A 91 15.48 13.55 -10.85
C LEU A 91 16.08 12.14 -10.78
N GLY A 92 16.84 11.84 -9.73
CA GLY A 92 17.44 10.52 -9.52
C GLY A 92 16.38 9.42 -9.48
N ILE A 93 15.29 9.62 -8.72
CA ILE A 93 14.18 8.68 -8.65
C ILE A 93 13.47 8.56 -10.01
N LEU A 94 13.30 9.65 -10.75
CA LEU A 94 12.61 9.61 -12.04
C LEU A 94 13.40 8.83 -13.10
N PHE A 95 14.72 8.99 -13.11
CA PHE A 95 15.62 8.27 -14.03
C PHE A 95 15.91 6.83 -13.60
N PHE A 96 16.23 6.58 -12.33
CA PHE A 96 16.60 5.25 -11.83
C PHE A 96 15.43 4.44 -11.29
N GLY A 97 14.35 5.08 -10.83
CA GLY A 97 13.29 4.43 -10.08
C GLY A 97 12.36 3.55 -10.91
N ARG A 98 12.22 3.79 -12.23
CA ARG A 98 11.29 3.01 -13.07
C ARG A 98 11.59 1.51 -13.07
N LYS A 99 12.82 1.11 -13.37
CA LYS A 99 13.22 -0.31 -13.48
C LYS A 99 13.19 -1.11 -12.17
N PRO A 100 13.70 -0.62 -11.02
CA PRO A 100 13.69 -1.36 -9.76
C PRO A 100 12.31 -1.44 -9.12
N ILE A 101 11.48 -0.39 -9.24
CA ILE A 101 10.11 -0.39 -8.70
C ILE A 101 9.28 -1.45 -9.42
N GLU A 102 9.36 -1.49 -10.75
CA GLU A 102 8.65 -2.48 -11.58
C GLU A 102 9.11 -3.91 -11.26
N LYS A 103 10.43 -4.12 -11.12
CA LYS A 103 11.00 -5.43 -10.74
C LYS A 103 10.58 -5.89 -9.33
N ILE A 104 10.56 -4.99 -8.34
CA ILE A 104 10.15 -5.33 -6.96
C ILE A 104 8.66 -5.65 -6.90
N LEU A 105 7.81 -4.85 -7.55
CA LEU A 105 6.38 -5.10 -7.63
C LEU A 105 6.09 -6.42 -8.34
N LEU A 106 6.69 -6.66 -9.51
CA LEU A 106 6.54 -7.91 -10.25
C LEU A 106 6.98 -9.11 -9.43
N VAL A 107 8.12 -9.06 -8.74
CA VAL A 107 8.63 -10.19 -7.95
C VAL A 107 7.77 -10.45 -6.70
N LYS A 108 7.27 -9.43 -6.01
CA LYS A 108 6.38 -9.61 -4.86
C LYS A 108 5.01 -10.15 -5.28
N VAL A 109 4.44 -9.62 -6.36
CA VAL A 109 3.15 -10.07 -6.89
C VAL A 109 3.27 -11.48 -7.47
N SER A 110 4.31 -11.75 -8.25
CA SER A 110 4.58 -13.08 -8.81
C SER A 110 4.72 -14.13 -7.72
N ARG A 111 5.50 -13.90 -6.66
CA ARG A 111 5.62 -14.89 -5.57
C ARG A 111 4.32 -15.14 -4.81
N LYS A 112 3.43 -14.14 -4.73
CA LYS A 112 2.16 -14.30 -4.03
C LYS A 112 1.09 -14.98 -4.90
N PHE A 113 1.25 -14.96 -6.23
CA PHE A 113 0.31 -15.55 -7.19
C PHE A 113 0.75 -16.91 -7.73
N PHE A 114 2.06 -17.17 -7.87
CA PHE A 114 2.61 -18.40 -8.47
C PHE A 114 3.18 -19.39 -7.46
N ASN A 115 3.18 -19.05 -6.17
CA ASN A 115 3.71 -19.93 -5.12
C ASN A 115 2.59 -20.42 -4.18
N ASP A 116 1.36 -20.47 -4.70
CA ASP A 116 0.25 -21.28 -4.21
C ASP A 116 -0.03 -22.41 -5.23
#